data_AF-A0A7V9VE92-F1
#
_entry.id   AF-A0A7V9VE92-F1
#
_cell.length_a   1.000
_cell.length_b   1.000
_cell.length_c   1.000
_cell.angle_alpha   90.00
_cell.angle_beta   90.00
_cell.angle_gamma   90.00
#
_symmetry.space_group_name_H-M   'P 1'
#
loop_
_entity.id
_entity.type
_entity.pdbx_description
1 polymer ?
#
loop_
_entity_poly.entity_id
_entity_poly.type
_entity_poly.pdbx_seq_one_letter_code
_entity_poly.pdbx_strand_id
1 'polypeptide(L)' 'MTTSGPDIQAPIRFTTTEEGRAIFDDQARRLMNMSGEEFLRRWDAGEFAEIADAPGHGWPSRFRESGHPGFPTG' A
#
# COMPACT_ATOMS: atom_id res chain seq x y z
N MET A 1 7.24 21.62 29.22
CA MET A 1 7.58 20.19 29.20
C MET A 1 6.40 19.45 28.65
N THR A 2 6.47 18.98 27.40
CA THR A 2 5.39 18.17 26.79
C THR A 2 5.75 16.71 27.01
N THR A 3 5.03 16.03 27.90
CA THR A 3 5.19 14.59 28.14
C THR A 3 4.71 13.83 26.91
N SER A 4 5.63 13.25 26.14
CA SER A 4 5.29 12.18 25.19
C SER A 4 4.89 10.96 26.02
N GLY A 5 3.64 10.51 25.88
CA GLY A 5 3.15 9.29 26.54
C GLY A 5 3.94 8.06 26.08
N PRO A 6 3.88 6.93 26.83
CA PRO A 6 4.59 5.72 26.45
C PRO A 6 4.15 5.26 25.06
N ASP A 7 5.13 5.01 24.19
CA ASP A 7 4.93 4.48 22.85
C ASP A 7 4.41 3.02 22.95
N ILE A 8 3.10 2.86 22.89
CA ILE A 8 2.38 1.58 22.96
C ILE A 8 2.17 1.01 21.54
N GLN A 9 3.21 0.98 20.73
CA GLN A 9 3.17 0.21 19.50
C GLN A 9 3.23 -1.28 19.83
N ALA A 10 2.13 -1.98 19.56
CA ALA A 10 2.09 -3.43 19.66
C ALA A 10 3.23 -4.05 18.82
N PRO A 11 3.87 -5.15 19.30
CA PRO A 11 4.95 -5.78 18.55
C PRO A 11 4.46 -6.25 17.18
N ILE A 12 5.27 -6.02 16.15
CA ILE A 12 5.01 -6.50 14.80
C ILE A 12 5.04 -8.04 14.81
N ARG A 13 3.90 -8.66 14.44
CA ARG A 13 3.79 -10.10 14.25
C ARG A 13 3.77 -10.43 12.77
N PHE A 14 4.77 -11.17 12.31
CA PHE A 14 4.76 -11.74 10.97
C PHE A 14 3.78 -12.93 10.91
N THR A 15 3.01 -12.99 9.83
CA THR A 15 2.05 -14.07 9.57
C THR A 15 2.64 -15.13 8.66
N THR A 16 2.09 -16.34 8.69
CA THR A 16 2.35 -17.31 7.62
C THR A 16 1.69 -16.87 6.31
N THR A 17 2.08 -17.45 5.19
CA THR A 17 1.45 -17.16 3.89
C THR A 17 -0.04 -17.45 3.90
N GLU A 18 -0.48 -18.56 4.51
CA GLU A 18 -1.89 -18.94 4.58
C GLU A 18 -2.69 -17.98 5.47
N GLU A 19 -2.16 -17.63 6.64
CA GLU A 19 -2.76 -16.63 7.54
C GLU A 19 -2.85 -15.27 6.85
N GLY A 20 -1.78 -14.83 6.19
CA GLY A 20 -1.75 -13.58 5.44
C GLY A 20 -2.78 -13.55 4.32
N ARG A 21 -2.95 -14.66 3.58
CA ARG A 21 -3.94 -14.76 2.51
C ARG A 21 -5.37 -14.74 3.05
N ALA A 22 -5.63 -15.39 4.18
CA ALA A 22 -6.94 -15.36 4.84
C ALA A 22 -7.30 -13.95 5.34
N ILE A 23 -6.33 -13.25 5.96
CA ILE A 23 -6.52 -11.85 6.40
C ILE A 23 -6.79 -10.95 5.20
N PHE A 24 -6.01 -11.07 4.13
CA PHE A 24 -6.19 -10.28 2.92
C PHE A 24 -7.57 -10.49 2.29
N ASP A 25 -8.00 -11.73 2.16
CA ASP A 25 -9.31 -12.08 1.60
C ASP A 25 -10.47 -11.59 2.49
N ASP A 26 -10.33 -11.63 3.82
CA ASP A 26 -11.28 -11.00 4.75
C ASP A 26 -11.40 -9.48 4.50
N GLN A 27 -10.27 -8.79 4.35
CA GLN A 27 -10.28 -7.35 4.11
C GLN A 27 -10.87 -6.98 2.75
N ALA A 28 -10.55 -7.74 1.68
CA ALA A 28 -11.13 -7.54 0.36
C ALA A 28 -12.66 -7.68 0.41
N ARG A 29 -13.18 -8.69 1.13
CA ARG A 29 -14.63 -8.87 1.29
C ARG A 29 -15.27 -7.73 2.08
N ARG A 30 -14.62 -7.28 3.15
CA ARG A 30 -15.18 -6.24 4.03
C ARG A 30 -15.16 -4.84 3.42
N LEU A 31 -14.11 -4.49 2.69
CA LEU A 31 -13.89 -3.15 2.17
C LEU A 31 -14.42 -2.99 0.74
N MET A 32 -14.29 -4.03 -0.08
CA MET A 32 -14.56 -3.97 -1.52
C MET A 32 -15.68 -4.91 -1.95
N ASN A 33 -16.28 -5.66 -1.03
CA ASN A 33 -17.36 -6.61 -1.29
C ASN A 33 -17.01 -7.64 -2.39
N MET A 34 -15.74 -8.06 -2.43
CA MET A 34 -15.23 -9.05 -3.39
C MET A 34 -14.23 -9.98 -2.71
N SER A 35 -13.94 -11.15 -3.31
CA SER A 35 -12.85 -11.99 -2.80
C SER A 35 -11.49 -11.34 -3.07
N GLY A 36 -10.48 -11.72 -2.28
CA GLY A 36 -9.10 -11.31 -2.49
C GLY A 36 -8.57 -11.73 -3.86
N GLU A 37 -8.98 -12.89 -4.37
CA GLU A 37 -8.59 -13.31 -5.73
C GLU A 37 -9.20 -12.43 -6.81
N GLU A 38 -10.45 -12.02 -6.65
CA GLU A 38 -11.08 -11.06 -7.56
C GLU A 38 -10.38 -9.70 -7.49
N PHE A 39 -10.06 -9.24 -6.29
CA PHE A 39 -9.30 -8.01 -6.12
C PHE A 39 -7.95 -8.06 -6.85
N LEU A 40 -7.18 -9.15 -6.70
CA LEU A 40 -5.90 -9.30 -7.39
C LEU A 40 -6.04 -9.30 -8.91
N ARG A 41 -7.06 -9.98 -9.45
CA ARG A 41 -7.33 -9.95 -10.90
C ARG A 41 -7.60 -8.55 -11.42
N ARG A 42 -8.42 -7.77 -10.72
CA ARG A 42 -8.75 -6.39 -11.10
C ARG A 42 -7.59 -5.43 -10.92
N TRP A 43 -6.79 -5.64 -9.86
CA TRP A 43 -5.55 -4.92 -9.62
C TRP A 43 -4.56 -5.14 -10.76
N ASP A 44 -4.32 -6.38 -11.16
CA ASP A 44 -3.42 -6.73 -12.27
C ASP A 44 -3.96 -6.24 -13.62
N ALA A 45 -5.28 -6.16 -13.78
CA ALA A 45 -5.93 -5.55 -14.94
C ALA A 45 -5.82 -4.01 -14.97
N GLY A 46 -5.32 -3.39 -13.89
CA GLY A 46 -5.14 -1.94 -13.78
C GLY A 46 -6.42 -1.18 -13.43
N GLU A 47 -7.49 -1.84 -12.99
CA GLU A 47 -8.77 -1.16 -12.67
C GLU A 47 -8.65 -0.13 -11.55
N PHE A 48 -7.64 -0.29 -10.69
CA PHE A 48 -7.35 0.64 -9.59
C PHE A 48 -6.21 1.61 -9.90
N ALA A 49 -5.68 1.65 -11.12
CA ALA A 49 -4.51 2.47 -11.46
C ALA A 49 -4.74 3.98 -11.28
N GLU A 50 -5.99 4.44 -11.44
CA GLU A 50 -6.38 5.86 -11.25
C GLU A 50 -6.54 6.26 -9.78
N ILE A 51 -6.72 5.28 -8.88
CA ILE A 51 -7.02 5.50 -7.44
C ILE A 51 -5.82 5.15 -6.58
N ALA A 52 -5.08 4.11 -6.96
CA ALA A 52 -3.81 3.80 -6.36
C ALA A 52 -2.92 5.02 -6.54
N ASP A 53 -2.25 5.44 -5.45
CA ASP A 53 -1.16 6.41 -5.49
C ASP A 53 -0.01 5.76 -6.30
N ALA A 54 -0.19 5.73 -7.62
CA ALA A 54 0.81 5.29 -8.55
C ALA A 54 2.02 6.20 -8.32
N PRO A 55 3.25 5.67 -8.28
CA PRO A 55 4.45 6.49 -8.18
C PRO A 55 4.49 7.46 -9.38
N GLY A 56 4.01 8.68 -9.15
CA GLY A 56 3.60 9.63 -10.19
C GLY A 56 2.53 10.61 -9.70
N HIS A 57 1.67 10.18 -8.76
CA HIS A 57 0.70 11.03 -8.08
C HIS A 57 1.36 11.72 -6.87
N GLY A 58 2.10 12.80 -7.15
CA GLY A 58 2.61 13.70 -6.10
C GLY A 58 4.12 13.84 -5.99
N TRP A 59 4.81 14.13 -7.09
CA TRP A 59 6.07 14.86 -6.99
C TRP A 59 5.94 16.18 -7.77
N PRO A 60 6.00 17.34 -7.10
CA PRO A 60 6.08 18.64 -7.77
C PRO A 60 7.21 18.63 -8.80
N SER A 61 7.00 19.23 -9.98
CA SER A 61 7.97 19.24 -11.10
C SER A 61 9.40 19.65 -10.69
N ARG A 62 9.52 20.45 -9.62
CA ARG A 62 10.80 20.83 -8.98
C ARG A 62 11.68 19.65 -8.56
N PHE A 63 11.13 18.48 -8.28
CA PHE A 63 11.89 17.30 -7.85
C PHE A 63 12.35 16.41 -9.01
N ARG A 64 11.83 16.63 -10.22
CA ARG A 64 12.35 15.98 -11.45
C ARG A 64 13.73 16.53 -11.84
N GLU A 65 13.99 17.80 -11.54
CA GLU A 65 15.26 18.47 -11.87
C GLU A 65 16.40 18.17 -10.87
N SER A 66 16.09 17.68 -9.67
CA SER A 66 17.07 17.51 -8.60
C SER A 66 17.77 16.13 -8.54
N GLY A 67 17.50 15.23 -9.49
CA GLY A 67 18.26 13.97 -9.62
C GLY A 67 18.17 13.04 -8.41
N HIS A 68 16.98 12.88 -7.83
CA HIS A 68 16.78 12.00 -6.67
C HIS A 68 17.04 10.52 -7.03
N PRO A 69 17.70 9.73 -6.15
CA PRO A 69 18.15 8.36 -6.44
C PRO A 69 17.05 7.30 -6.61
N GLY A 70 15.77 7.71 -6.70
CA GLY A 70 14.62 6.82 -6.83
C GLY A 70 13.98 6.77 -8.23
N PHE A 71 14.53 7.46 -9.22
CA PHE A 71 13.98 7.44 -10.58
C PHE A 71 14.69 6.41 -11.47
N PRO A 72 13.98 5.44 -12.08
CA PRO A 72 14.56 4.65 -13.16
C PRO A 72 14.80 5.57 -14.37
N THR A 73 16.03 5.56 -14.87
CA THR A 73 16.40 6.25 -16.11
C THR A 73 15.87 5.43 -17.27
N GLY A 74 14.76 5.89 -17.86
CA GLY A 74 14.25 5.43 -19.16
C GLY A 74 14.42 6.52 -20.19
#